data_AF-A0A938Q8J7-F1
#
_entry.id   AF-A0A938Q8J7-F1
#
_cell.length_a   1.000
_cell.length_b   1.000
_cell.length_c   1.000
_cell.angle_alpha   90.00
_cell.angle_beta   90.00
_cell.angle_gamma   90.00
#
_symmetry.space_group_name_H-M   'P 1'
#
loop_
_entity.id
_entity.type
_entity.pdbx_description
1 polymer ?
#
loop_
_entity_poly.entity_id
_entity_poly.type
_entity_poly.pdbx_seq_one_letter_code
_entity_poly.pdbx_strand_id
1 'polypeptide(L)'
;MEAAAKKTILRIELWHGLLLVALLAALGPRKVVEPTALLAGGLFMAINFGLLSFGVAWVLTPLANNGRVKLGIGLLVLKIVLFIGLLTTVFFKFSFDAISFSLGFSTLLLAILFETVRLKIKAGI
;
A
#
# COMPACT_ATOMS: atom_id res chain seq x y z
N MET A 1 22.46 -3.03 0.35
CA MET A 1 21.32 -2.17 0.76
C MET A 1 19.98 -2.72 0.27
N GLU A 2 19.87 -3.28 -0.95
CA GLU A 2 18.62 -3.85 -1.48
C GLU A 2 18.01 -4.98 -0.64
N ALA A 3 18.81 -5.92 -0.11
CA ALA A 3 18.30 -7.06 0.65
C ALA A 3 17.58 -6.64 1.95
N ALA A 4 18.06 -5.57 2.60
CA ALA A 4 17.43 -5.03 3.79
C ALA A 4 16.09 -4.35 3.46
N ALA A 5 16.04 -3.57 2.38
CA ALA A 5 14.82 -2.92 1.91
C ALA A 5 13.75 -3.95 1.53
N LYS A 6 14.10 -5.00 0.78
CA LYS A 6 13.20 -6.11 0.42
C LYS A 6 12.64 -6.80 1.68
N LYS A 7 13.48 -7.04 2.69
CA LYS A 7 13.05 -7.67 3.95
C LYS A 7 12.09 -6.79 4.74
N THR A 8 12.27 -5.46 4.71
CA THR A 8 11.34 -4.51 5.35
C THR A 8 10.00 -4.46 4.61
N ILE A 9 10.02 -4.38 3.28
CA ILE A 9 8.81 -4.39 2.43
C ILE A 9 7.97 -5.64 2.70
N LEU A 10 8.59 -6.83 2.69
CA LEU A 10 7.91 -8.10 2.98
C LEU A 10 7.25 -8.12 4.36
N ARG A 11 7.88 -7.53 5.38
CA ARG A 11 7.28 -7.46 6.71
C ARG A 11 6.10 -6.49 6.75
N ILE A 12 6.20 -5.36 6.06
CA ILE A 12 5.09 -4.41 5.96
C ILE A 12 3.89 -5.08 5.28
N GLU A 13 4.11 -5.82 4.20
CA GLU A 13 3.05 -6.58 3.53
C GLU A 13 2.45 -7.65 4.45
N LEU A 14 3.28 -8.33 5.24
CA LEU A 14 2.82 -9.34 6.19
C LEU A 14 2.00 -8.72 7.34
N TRP A 15 2.44 -7.59 7.89
CA TRP A 15 1.65 -6.82 8.87
C TRP A 15 0.36 -6.29 8.28
N HIS A 16 0.38 -5.81 7.04
CA HIS A 16 -0.81 -5.36 6.33
C HIS A 16 -1.82 -6.50 6.18
N GLY A 17 -1.38 -7.67 5.71
CA GLY A 17 -2.23 -8.85 5.59
C GLY A 17 -2.81 -9.29 6.94
N LEU A 18 -1.99 -9.33 7.98
CA LEU A 18 -2.44 -9.66 9.35
C LEU A 18 -3.48 -8.65 9.87
N LEU A 19 -3.24 -7.36 9.69
CA LEU A 19 -4.17 -6.31 10.10
C LEU A 19 -5.47 -6.40 9.32
N LEU A 20 -5.42 -6.66 8.01
CA LEU A 20 -6.59 -6.81 7.16
C LEU A 20 -7.46 -8.02 7.60
N VAL A 21 -6.82 -9.16 7.87
CA VAL A 21 -7.51 -10.36 8.38
C VAL A 21 -8.08 -10.12 9.78
N ALA A 22 -7.33 -9.46 10.67
CA ALA A 22 -7.80 -9.11 12.00
C ALA A 22 -9.01 -8.17 11.96
N LEU A 23 -8.98 -7.16 11.07
CA LEU A 23 -10.10 -6.23 10.88
C LEU A 23 -11.33 -6.95 10.34
N LEU A 24 -11.13 -7.83 9.35
CA LEU A 24 -12.20 -8.63 8.77
C LEU A 24 -12.84 -9.57 9.81
N ALA A 25 -12.03 -10.23 10.63
CA ALA A 25 -12.51 -11.12 11.69
C ALA A 25 -13.24 -10.36 12.81
N ALA A 26 -12.80 -9.14 13.14
CA ALA A 26 -13.41 -8.33 14.21
C ALA A 26 -14.71 -7.62 13.77
N LEU A 27 -14.73 -7.07 12.56
CA LEU A 27 -15.81 -6.21 12.07
C LEU A 27 -16.75 -6.88 11.07
N GLY A 28 -16.28 -7.90 10.36
CA GLY A 28 -17.05 -8.66 9.37
C GLY A 28 -18.29 -9.35 9.95
N PRO A 29 -18.18 -10.14 11.05
CA PRO A 29 -19.33 -10.81 11.65
C PRO A 29 -20.40 -9.84 12.17
N ARG A 30 -20.00 -8.62 12.55
CA ARG A 30 -20.88 -7.58 13.06
C ARG A 30 -21.56 -6.77 11.95
N LYS A 31 -21.25 -7.04 10.68
CA LYS A 31 -21.72 -6.29 9.49
C LYS A 31 -21.44 -4.78 9.58
N VAL A 32 -20.41 -4.39 10.33
CA VAL A 32 -20.00 -2.98 10.48
C VAL A 32 -19.24 -2.49 9.24
N VAL A 33 -18.62 -3.43 8.52
CA VAL A 33 -17.89 -3.18 7.28
C VAL A 33 -18.33 -4.16 6.20
N GLU A 34 -18.30 -3.70 4.95
CA GLU A 34 -18.52 -4.54 3.79
C GLU A 34 -17.23 -5.34 3.49
N PRO A 35 -17.23 -6.68 3.65
CA PRO A 35 -16.03 -7.52 3.52
C PRO A 35 -15.32 -7.38 2.18
N THR A 36 -16.10 -7.33 1.11
CA THR A 36 -15.65 -7.21 -0.28
C THR A 36 -14.94 -5.88 -0.51
N ALA A 37 -15.54 -4.77 -0.06
CA ALA A 37 -14.92 -3.45 -0.15
C ALA A 37 -13.64 -3.35 0.70
N LEU A 38 -13.66 -3.90 1.93
CA LEU A 38 -12.49 -3.95 2.81
C LEU A 38 -11.32 -4.69 2.16
N LEU A 39 -11.57 -5.90 1.65
CA LEU A 39 -10.54 -6.71 0.99
C LEU A 39 -10.08 -6.06 -0.31
N ALA A 40 -10.99 -5.47 -1.10
CA ALA A 40 -10.63 -4.76 -2.32
C ALA A 40 -9.71 -3.57 -2.02
N GLY A 41 -10.01 -2.77 -1.01
CA GLY A 41 -9.18 -1.64 -0.58
C GLY A 41 -7.81 -2.07 -0.08
N GLY A 42 -7.75 -3.15 0.71
CA GLY A 42 -6.49 -3.73 1.16
C GLY A 42 -5.64 -4.25 0.00
N LEU A 43 -6.22 -5.10 -0.85
CA LEU A 43 -5.53 -5.68 -2.00
C LEU A 43 -5.05 -4.63 -2.99
N PHE A 44 -5.89 -3.63 -3.27
CA PHE A 44 -5.53 -2.50 -4.11
C PHE A 44 -4.29 -1.77 -3.56
N MET A 45 -4.25 -1.56 -2.23
CA MET A 45 -3.12 -0.87 -1.62
C MET A 45 -1.85 -1.74 -1.54
N ALA A 46 -1.98 -3.03 -1.29
CA ALA A 46 -0.87 -3.98 -1.34
C ALA A 46 -0.21 -4.00 -2.71
N ILE A 47 -1.01 -4.13 -3.78
CA ILE A 47 -0.52 -4.06 -5.17
C ILE A 47 0.14 -2.72 -5.44
N ASN A 48 -0.47 -1.62 -5.01
CA ASN A 48 0.10 -0.29 -5.23
C ASN A 48 1.46 -0.11 -4.53
N PHE A 49 1.59 -0.59 -3.30
CA PHE A 49 2.81 -0.53 -2.51
C PHE A 49 3.92 -1.40 -3.12
N GLY A 50 3.59 -2.62 -3.54
CA GLY A 50 4.51 -3.50 -4.25
C GLY A 50 5.02 -2.86 -5.55
N LEU A 51 4.09 -2.35 -6.38
CA LEU A 51 4.46 -1.64 -7.62
C LEU A 51 5.28 -0.38 -7.36
N LEU A 52 5.02 0.36 -6.27
CA LEU A 52 5.85 1.50 -5.88
C LEU A 52 7.27 1.03 -5.57
N SER A 53 7.41 -0.04 -4.79
CA SER A 53 8.70 -0.57 -4.37
C SER A 53 9.53 -1.05 -5.57
N PHE A 54 8.92 -1.79 -6.48
CA PHE A 54 9.58 -2.22 -7.73
C PHE A 54 9.88 -1.03 -8.65
N GLY A 55 8.93 -0.10 -8.82
CA GLY A 55 9.12 1.11 -9.63
C GLY A 55 10.25 1.99 -9.10
N VAL A 56 10.36 2.15 -7.78
CA VAL A 56 11.47 2.88 -7.17
C VAL A 56 12.80 2.16 -7.47
N ALA A 57 12.90 0.87 -7.17
CA ALA A 57 14.14 0.13 -7.30
C ALA A 57 14.63 -0.04 -8.74
N TRP A 58 13.73 -0.34 -9.68
CA TRP A 58 14.09 -0.68 -11.07
C TRP A 58 14.05 0.50 -12.02
N VAL A 59 13.32 1.56 -11.69
CA VAL A 59 13.10 2.69 -12.60
C VAL A 59 13.71 3.95 -12.02
N LEU A 60 13.31 4.35 -10.81
CA LEU A 60 13.77 5.62 -10.23
C LEU A 60 15.24 5.59 -9.82
N THR A 61 15.72 4.53 -9.15
CA THR A 61 17.12 4.42 -8.71
C THR A 61 18.12 4.49 -9.87
N PRO A 62 17.98 3.72 -10.96
CA PRO A 62 18.90 3.83 -12.10
C PRO A 62 18.72 5.14 -12.90
N LEU A 63 17.49 5.67 -13.02
CA LEU A 63 17.27 6.96 -13.69
C LEU A 63 17.86 8.13 -12.92
N ALA A 64 17.79 8.11 -11.58
CA ALA A 64 18.40 9.12 -10.72
C ALA A 64 19.92 9.11 -10.83
N ASN A 65 20.55 7.92 -10.83
CA ASN A 65 21.99 7.78 -11.04
C ASN A 65 22.45 8.26 -12.43
N ASN A 66 21.58 8.21 -13.44
CA ASN A 66 21.85 8.70 -14.79
C ASN A 66 21.43 10.18 -15.01
N GLY A 67 21.11 10.93 -13.94
CA GLY A 67 20.71 12.35 -14.03
C GLY A 67 19.32 12.60 -14.64
N ARG A 68 18.53 11.55 -14.90
CA ARG A 68 17.21 11.60 -15.55
C ARG A 68 16.06 11.73 -14.54
N VAL A 69 16.22 12.60 -13.55
CA VAL A 69 15.25 12.79 -12.45
C VAL A 69 13.86 13.21 -12.97
N LYS A 70 13.80 14.03 -14.03
CA LYS A 70 12.55 14.49 -14.65
C LYS A 70 11.68 13.34 -15.18
N LEU A 71 12.28 12.29 -15.73
CA LEU A 71 11.55 11.09 -16.18
C LEU A 71 11.00 10.30 -14.99
N GLY A 72 11.74 10.23 -13.89
CA GLY A 72 11.27 9.61 -12.67
C GLY A 72 10.04 10.31 -12.08
N ILE A 73 10.07 11.65 -12.03
CA ILE A 73 8.91 12.47 -11.62
C ILE A 73 7.72 12.22 -12.56
N GLY A 74 7.94 12.20 -13.88
CA GLY A 74 6.89 11.91 -14.86
C GLY A 74 6.21 10.56 -14.63
N LEU A 75 6.99 9.52 -14.30
CA LEU A 75 6.45 8.18 -14.01
C LEU A 75 5.67 8.11 -12.69
N LEU A 76 6.09 8.88 -11.68
CA LEU A 76 5.33 9.04 -10.43
C LEU A 76 3.98 9.73 -10.68
N VAL A 77 3.97 10.80 -11.47
CA VAL A 77 2.73 11.52 -11.83
C VAL A 77 1.81 10.60 -12.63
N LEU A 78 2.34 9.88 -13.62
CA LEU A 78 1.58 8.91 -14.41
C LEU A 78 0.93 7.85 -13.52
N LYS A 79 1.66 7.33 -12.52
CA LYS A 79 1.10 6.39 -11.54
C LYS A 79 -0.07 6.98 -10.76
N ILE A 80 0.02 8.25 -10.32
CA ILE A 80 -1.07 8.92 -9.61
C ILE A 80 -2.31 9.04 -10.50
N VAL A 81 -2.14 9.41 -11.77
CA VAL A 81 -3.26 9.50 -12.73
C VAL A 81 -3.93 8.14 -12.93
N LEU A 82 -3.13 7.08 -13.15
CA LEU A 82 -3.65 5.71 -13.26
C LEU A 82 -4.38 5.27 -12.00
N PHE A 83 -3.87 5.64 -10.82
CA PHE A 83 -4.47 5.33 -9.54
C PHE A 83 -5.84 5.98 -9.37
N ILE A 84 -5.95 7.28 -9.67
CA ILE A 84 -7.22 8.02 -9.62
C ILE A 84 -8.21 7.45 -10.64
N GLY A 85 -7.76 7.10 -11.84
CA GLY A 85 -8.60 6.47 -12.86
C GLY A 85 -9.13 5.11 -12.42
N LEU A 86 -8.29 4.28 -11.78
CA LEU A 86 -8.72 2.97 -11.28
C LEU A 86 -9.71 3.13 -10.11
N LEU A 87 -9.45 4.02 -9.16
CA LEU A 87 -10.38 4.34 -8.07
C LEU A 87 -11.73 4.80 -8.59
N THR A 88 -11.72 5.73 -9.56
CA THR A 88 -12.94 6.21 -10.21
C THR A 88 -13.71 5.05 -10.82
N THR A 89 -13.05 4.18 -11.58
CA THR A 89 -13.69 3.01 -12.19
C THR A 89 -14.27 2.05 -11.15
N VAL A 90 -13.52 1.80 -10.07
CA VAL A 90 -13.93 0.91 -8.99
C VAL A 90 -15.17 1.45 -8.27
N PHE A 91 -15.17 2.72 -7.88
CA PHE A 91 -16.30 3.33 -7.17
C PHE A 91 -17.53 3.55 -8.05
N PHE A 92 -17.36 3.90 -9.32
CA PHE A 92 -18.49 4.11 -10.23
C PHE A 92 -19.10 2.80 -10.74
N LYS A 93 -18.32 1.72 -10.85
CA LYS A 93 -18.79 0.45 -11.44
C LYS A 93 -19.20 -0.60 -10.40
N PHE A 94 -18.57 -0.62 -9.23
CA PHE A 94 -18.76 -1.71 -8.25
C PHE A 94 -19.54 -1.31 -6.98
N SER A 95 -20.03 -0.06 -6.88
CA SER A 95 -20.85 0.42 -5.75
C SER A 95 -20.29 0.06 -4.36
N PHE A 96 -18.96 0.00 -4.23
CA PHE A 96 -18.32 -0.34 -2.96
C PHE A 96 -18.54 0.74 -1.90
N ASP A 97 -18.76 0.32 -0.66
CA ASP A 97 -18.74 1.24 0.47
C ASP A 97 -17.33 1.87 0.63
N ALA A 98 -17.27 3.19 0.51
CA ALA A 98 -16.04 3.96 0.57
C ALA A 98 -15.37 3.89 1.94
N ILE A 99 -16.15 3.77 3.02
CA ILE A 99 -15.62 3.68 4.38
C ILE A 99 -14.88 2.34 4.53
N SER A 100 -15.55 1.23 4.21
CA SER A 100 -14.95 -0.11 4.23
C SER A 100 -13.72 -0.22 3.34
N PHE A 101 -13.76 0.34 2.12
CA PHE A 101 -12.61 0.38 1.22
C PHE A 101 -11.44 1.17 1.83
N SER A 102 -11.70 2.36 2.37
CA SER A 102 -10.68 3.22 2.97
C SER A 102 -10.05 2.60 4.23
N LEU A 103 -10.82 1.82 5.00
CA LEU A 103 -10.30 1.04 6.13
C LEU A 103 -9.30 -0.01 5.65
N GLY A 104 -9.64 -0.75 4.59
CA GLY A 104 -8.75 -1.73 3.96
C GLY A 104 -7.44 -1.09 3.50
N PHE A 105 -7.53 0.04 2.80
CA PHE A 105 -6.39 0.87 2.41
C PHE A 105 -5.53 1.31 3.60
N SER A 106 -6.16 1.78 4.69
CA SER A 106 -5.48 2.35 5.86
C SER A 106 -4.68 1.33 6.66
N THR A 107 -5.02 0.04 6.57
CA THR A 107 -4.24 -1.01 7.24
C THR A 107 -2.78 -1.05 6.77
N LEU A 108 -2.49 -0.68 5.53
CA LEU A 108 -1.10 -0.62 5.03
C LEU A 108 -0.33 0.54 5.63
N LEU A 109 -0.97 1.71 5.82
CA LEU A 109 -0.35 2.85 6.51
C LEU A 109 -0.01 2.49 7.96
N LEU A 110 -0.91 1.80 8.65
CA LEU A 110 -0.67 1.29 10.00
C LEU A 110 0.48 0.27 10.03
N ALA A 111 0.55 -0.64 9.06
CA ALA A 111 1.65 -1.60 8.93
C ALA A 111 3.01 -0.91 8.76
N ILE A 112 3.07 0.15 7.93
CA ILE A 112 4.28 0.96 7.75
C ILE A 112 4.66 1.65 9.07
N LEU A 113 3.71 2.29 9.75
CA LEU A 113 3.94 2.95 11.03
C LEU A 113 4.47 1.95 12.07
N PHE A 114 3.85 0.79 12.18
CA PHE A 114 4.27 -0.26 13.12
C PHE A 114 5.68 -0.75 12.86
N GLU A 115 6.03 -1.09 11.61
CA GLU A 115 7.39 -1.54 11.30
C GLU A 115 8.40 -0.40 11.50
N THR A 116 8.04 0.85 11.21
CA THR A 116 8.90 2.03 11.46
C THR A 116 9.19 2.21 12.95
N VAL A 117 8.16 2.17 13.81
CA VAL A 117 8.30 2.27 15.27
C VAL A 117 9.15 1.11 15.79
N ARG A 118 8.88 -0.12 15.34
CA ARG A 118 9.65 -1.31 15.71
C ARG A 118 11.13 -1.17 15.36
N LEU A 119 11.45 -0.64 14.18
CA LEU A 119 12.83 -0.40 13.76
C LEU A 119 13.52 0.65 14.65
N LYS A 120 12.82 1.72 15.02
CA LYS A 120 13.35 2.73 15.96
C LYS A 120 13.64 2.14 17.33
N ILE A 121 12.69 1.42 17.92
CA ILE A 121 12.85 0.76 19.22
C ILE A 121 14.03 -0.21 19.18
N LYS A 122 14.16 -1.01 18.12
CA LYS A 122 15.28 -1.95 17.96
C LYS A 122 16.64 -1.24 17.82
N ALA A 123 16.65 -0.02 17.28
CA ALA A 123 17.85 0.80 17.18
C ALA A 123 18.23 1.48 18.50
N GLY A 124 17.42 1.34 19.56
CA GLY A 124 17.67 1.95 20.87
C GLY A 124 17.43 3.46 20.91
N ILE A 125 16.60 3.97 19.98
CA ILE A 125 16.17 5.38 19.88
C ILE A 125 14.74 5.50 20.39
#